data_AF-X1TU28-F1
#
_entry.id   AF-X1TU28-F1
#
_cell.length_a   1.000
_cell.length_b   1.000
_cell.length_c   1.000
_cell.angle_alpha   90.00
_cell.angle_beta   90.00
_cell.angle_gamma   90.00
#
_symmetry.space_group_name_H-M   'P 1'
#
loop_
_entity.id
_entity.type
_entity.pdbx_description
1 polymer ?
#
loop_
_entity_poly.entity_id
_entity_poly.type
_entity_poly.pdbx_seq_one_letter_code
_entity_poly.pdbx_strand_id
1 'polypeptide(L)'
;MSIIRVSKDKNNPYFVMNNSGVNDPRLSLKAKGLLAYLMSKPDCWYINYNDIIKHSSNGIKSIRSAISELLSFGYMERAQLRNYNGEYGFYDFIVYEKPLLINIRKNRLSPHSRFGHAD
;
A
#
# COMPACT_ATOMS: atom_id res chain seq x y z
N MET A 1 10.25 -25.90 17.03
CA MET A 1 10.61 -24.46 17.08
C MET A 1 9.58 -23.77 17.96
N SER A 2 10.03 -22.93 18.89
CA SER A 2 9.14 -22.27 19.86
C SER A 2 8.93 -20.81 19.49
N ILE A 3 7.69 -20.32 19.58
CA ILE A 3 7.34 -18.91 19.36
C ILE A 3 6.92 -18.34 20.71
N ILE A 4 7.64 -17.30 21.17
CA ILE A 4 7.30 -16.56 22.38
C ILE A 4 6.54 -15.30 21.98
N ARG A 5 5.36 -15.09 22.57
CA ARG A 5 4.50 -13.93 22.29
C ARG A 5 4.44 -13.03 23.51
N VAL A 6 4.46 -11.72 23.28
CA VAL A 6 4.28 -10.71 24.33
C VAL A 6 2.82 -10.63 24.78
N SER A 7 2.59 -10.15 26.00
CA SER A 7 1.25 -9.76 26.47
C SER A 7 0.68 -8.68 25.54
N LYS A 8 -0.62 -8.76 25.27
CA LYS A 8 -1.36 -7.83 24.40
C LYS A 8 -2.19 -6.91 25.29
N ASP A 9 -1.69 -5.72 25.55
CA ASP A 9 -2.31 -4.75 26.46
C ASP A 9 -2.04 -3.30 26.00
N LYS A 10 -2.52 -2.32 26.77
CA LYS A 10 -2.40 -0.90 26.41
C LYS A 10 -0.94 -0.43 26.32
N ASN A 11 -0.03 -1.06 27.06
CA ASN A 11 1.40 -0.74 27.05
C ASN A 11 2.16 -1.53 25.96
N ASN A 12 1.54 -2.59 25.42
CA ASN A 12 2.05 -3.45 24.36
C ASN A 12 1.06 -3.49 23.19
N PRO A 13 0.92 -2.38 22.44
CA PRO A 13 -0.05 -2.30 21.35
C PRO A 13 0.25 -3.33 20.27
N TYR A 14 -0.80 -3.88 19.69
CA TYR A 14 -0.75 -4.86 18.61
C TYR A 14 -1.82 -4.52 17.59
N PHE A 15 -1.60 -4.94 16.35
CA PHE A 15 -2.61 -4.90 15.31
C PHE A 15 -2.92 -6.34 14.87
N VAL A 16 -4.10 -6.54 14.29
CA VAL A 16 -4.51 -7.81 13.72
C VAL A 16 -4.57 -7.63 12.22
N MET A 17 -3.95 -8.56 11.49
CA MET A 17 -4.00 -8.61 10.05
C MET A 17 -4.42 -10.02 9.62
N ASN A 18 -5.26 -10.13 8.58
CA ASN A 18 -5.59 -11.37 7.92
C ASN A 18 -4.33 -12.05 7.36
N ASN A 19 -4.25 -13.37 7.54
CA ASN A 19 -3.10 -14.16 7.14
C ASN A 19 -2.92 -14.28 5.62
N SER A 20 -3.89 -13.87 4.79
CA SER A 20 -3.84 -13.96 3.33
C SER A 20 -2.56 -13.36 2.75
N GLY A 21 -2.21 -12.11 3.09
CA GLY A 21 -1.00 -11.47 2.56
C GLY A 21 0.30 -12.12 3.06
N VAL A 22 0.37 -12.47 4.35
CA VAL A 22 1.57 -13.09 4.94
C VAL A 22 1.82 -14.48 4.35
N ASN A 23 0.76 -15.22 4.03
CA ASN A 23 0.84 -16.57 3.48
C ASN A 23 0.86 -16.61 1.95
N ASP A 24 0.74 -15.48 1.25
CA ASP A 24 0.78 -15.45 -0.21
C ASP A 24 2.20 -15.81 -0.71
N PRO A 25 2.39 -16.91 -1.47
CA PRO A 25 3.71 -17.31 -1.98
C PRO A 25 4.22 -16.39 -3.10
N ARG A 26 3.35 -15.55 -3.69
CA ARG A 26 3.74 -14.60 -4.74
C ARG A 26 4.51 -13.41 -4.18
N LEU A 27 4.35 -13.14 -2.88
CA LEU A 27 5.02 -12.03 -2.21
C LEU A 27 6.38 -12.45 -1.63
N SER A 28 7.38 -11.62 -1.87
CA SER A 28 8.66 -11.62 -1.18
C SER A 28 8.47 -11.27 0.29
N LEU A 29 9.35 -11.77 1.16
CA LEU A 29 9.34 -11.44 2.60
C LEU A 29 9.41 -9.93 2.86
N LYS A 30 10.10 -9.20 1.98
CA LYS A 30 10.17 -7.74 2.02
C LYS A 30 8.82 -7.09 1.73
N ALA A 31 8.09 -7.54 0.70
CA ALA A 31 6.76 -7.03 0.41
C ALA A 31 5.76 -7.37 1.52
N LYS A 32 5.84 -8.58 2.09
CA LYS A 32 5.06 -8.98 3.28
C LYS A 32 5.34 -8.10 4.48
N GLY A 33 6.62 -7.82 4.75
CA GLY A 33 7.04 -6.93 5.83
C GLY A 33 6.54 -5.50 5.63
N LEU A 34 6.62 -4.97 4.40
CA LEU A 34 6.08 -3.65 4.09
C LEU A 34 4.55 -3.62 4.25
N LEU A 35 3.83 -4.62 3.76
CA LEU A 35 2.38 -4.72 3.91
C LEU A 35 1.96 -4.73 5.38
N ALA A 36 2.61 -5.56 6.21
CA ALA A 36 2.37 -5.61 7.64
C ALA A 36 2.68 -4.27 8.33
N TYR A 37 3.77 -3.60 7.95
CA TYR A 37 4.11 -2.28 8.45
C TYR A 37 3.02 -1.26 8.13
N LEU A 38 2.53 -1.23 6.89
CA LEU A 38 1.46 -0.32 6.45
C LEU A 38 0.15 -0.58 7.21
N MET A 39 -0.22 -1.84 7.41
CA MET A 39 -1.42 -2.23 8.18
C MET A 39 -1.34 -1.92 9.68
N SER A 40 -0.13 -1.68 10.21
CA SER A 40 0.06 -1.25 11.60
C SER A 40 -0.17 0.24 11.83
N LYS A 41 -0.34 1.03 10.76
CA LYS A 41 -0.52 2.49 10.85
C LYS A 41 -1.99 2.86 11.07
N PRO A 42 -2.27 4.07 11.62
CA PRO A 42 -3.63 4.58 11.71
C PRO A 42 -4.31 4.63 10.33
N ASP A 43 -5.65 4.60 10.34
CA ASP A 43 -6.45 4.80 9.14
C ASP A 43 -6.10 6.14 8.47
N CYS A 44 -6.21 6.19 7.15
CA CYS A 44 -5.87 7.36 6.32
C CYS A 44 -4.38 7.79 6.38
N TRP A 45 -3.47 6.88 6.74
CA TRP A 45 -2.05 7.18 6.72
C TRP A 45 -1.50 7.33 5.29
N TYR A 46 -0.89 8.48 5.00
CA TYR A 46 -0.25 8.74 3.72
C TYR A 46 1.13 8.09 3.61
N ILE A 47 1.37 7.38 2.51
CA ILE A 47 2.65 6.73 2.27
C ILE A 47 3.73 7.77 1.96
N ASN A 48 4.57 8.05 2.95
CA ASN A 48 5.79 8.84 2.80
C ASN A 48 7.02 7.94 2.77
N TYR A 49 7.72 7.90 1.63
CA TYR A 49 8.95 7.11 1.47
C TYR A 49 10.03 7.46 2.50
N ASN A 50 10.17 8.74 2.84
CA ASN A 50 11.17 9.17 3.81
C ASN A 50 10.87 8.64 5.22
N ASP A 51 9.59 8.57 5.59
CA ASP A 51 9.19 8.04 6.88
C ASP A 51 9.37 6.51 6.93
N ILE A 52 9.08 5.80 5.83
CA ILE A 52 9.36 4.36 5.75
C ILE A 52 10.87 4.10 5.87
N ILE A 53 11.72 4.89 5.22
CA ILE A 53 13.18 4.77 5.32
C ILE A 53 13.64 5.02 6.76
N LYS A 54 13.11 6.04 7.44
CA LYS A 54 13.47 6.33 8.84
C LYS A 54 13.11 5.19 9.79
N HIS A 55 12.04 4.45 9.49
CA HIS A 55 11.56 3.34 10.30
C HIS A 55 12.02 1.95 9.80
N SER A 56 13.00 1.89 8.89
CA SER A 56 13.49 0.64 8.33
C SER A 56 14.99 0.68 8.07
N SER A 57 15.66 -0.46 8.22
CA SER A 57 17.05 -0.65 7.74
C SER A 57 17.14 -0.73 6.22
N ASN A 58 16.01 -0.73 5.51
CA ASN A 58 15.95 -0.91 4.06
C ASN A 58 16.16 0.40 3.32
N GLY A 59 17.03 0.38 2.29
CA GLY A 59 17.18 1.52 1.38
C GLY A 59 15.99 1.74 0.45
N ILE A 60 15.89 2.94 -0.14
CA ILE A 60 14.79 3.35 -1.02
C ILE A 60 14.50 2.38 -2.18
N LYS A 61 15.54 1.78 -2.78
CA LYS A 61 15.38 0.79 -3.87
C LYS A 61 14.62 -0.45 -3.40
N SER A 62 14.88 -0.88 -2.17
CA SER A 62 14.23 -2.02 -1.54
C SER A 62 12.74 -1.73 -1.32
N ILE A 63 12.42 -0.55 -0.77
CA ILE A 63 11.04 -0.11 -0.55
C ILE A 63 10.27 0.03 -1.87
N ARG A 64 10.85 0.69 -2.89
CA ARG A 64 10.21 0.86 -4.20
C ARG A 64 9.88 -0.47 -4.87
N SER A 65 10.78 -1.43 -4.79
CA SER A 65 10.53 -2.77 -5.35
C SER A 65 9.45 -3.52 -4.58
N ALA A 66 9.37 -3.38 -3.25
CA ALA A 66 8.26 -3.94 -2.46
C ALA A 66 6.90 -3.33 -2.85
N ILE A 67 6.83 -2.00 -3.01
CA ILE A 67 5.60 -1.32 -3.47
C ILE A 67 5.20 -1.80 -4.87
N SER A 68 6.17 -1.90 -5.78
CA SER A 68 5.90 -2.40 -7.14
C SER A 68 5.30 -3.82 -7.12
N GLU A 69 5.78 -4.66 -6.22
CA GLU A 69 5.29 -6.03 -6.06
C GLU A 69 3.86 -6.07 -5.49
N LEU A 70 3.59 -5.26 -4.45
CA LEU A 70 2.25 -5.14 -3.86
C LEU A 70 1.23 -4.60 -4.86
N LEU A 71 1.61 -3.62 -5.70
CA LEU A 71 0.79 -3.15 -6.81
C LEU A 71 0.52 -4.26 -7.84
N SER A 72 1.55 -5.05 -8.17
CA SER A 72 1.45 -6.11 -9.20
C SER A 72 0.55 -7.26 -8.77
N PHE A 73 0.46 -7.55 -7.48
CA PHE A 73 -0.37 -8.63 -6.94
C PHE A 73 -1.69 -8.16 -6.32
N GLY A 74 -2.02 -6.87 -6.43
CA GLY A 74 -3.33 -6.33 -6.05
C GLY A 74 -3.48 -6.02 -4.57
N TYR A 75 -2.38 -5.98 -3.82
CA TYR A 75 -2.35 -5.55 -2.42
C TYR A 75 -2.26 -4.04 -2.28
N MET A 76 -1.92 -3.32 -3.35
CA MET A 76 -1.94 -1.87 -3.39
C MET A 76 -2.56 -1.39 -4.69
N GLU A 77 -3.13 -0.18 -4.65
CA GLU A 77 -3.58 0.58 -5.81
C GLU A 77 -3.11 2.03 -5.68
N ARG A 78 -2.79 2.66 -6.81
CA ARG A 78 -2.48 4.10 -6.84
C ARG A 78 -3.77 4.90 -6.90
N ALA A 79 -4.01 5.71 -5.88
CA ALA A 79 -5.05 6.73 -5.91
C ALA A 79 -4.43 8.07 -6.33
N GLN A 80 -5.02 8.72 -7.34
CA GLN A 80 -4.57 10.04 -7.78
C GLN A 80 -5.28 11.12 -6.96
N LEU A 81 -4.55 11.81 -6.08
CA LEU A 81 -5.01 13.07 -5.52
C LEU A 81 -4.74 14.16 -6.57
N ARG A 82 -5.81 14.72 -7.14
CA ARG A 82 -5.70 15.91 -7.99
C ARG A 82 -5.64 17.12 -7.06
N ASN A 83 -4.45 17.68 -6.88
CA ASN A 83 -4.31 18.97 -6.21
C ASN A 83 -4.96 20.06 -7.06
N TYR A 84 -5.66 20.99 -6.41
CA TYR A 84 -6.33 22.14 -7.05
C TYR A 84 -5.38 23.07 -7.82
N ASN A 85 -4.06 22.96 -7.57
CA ASN A 85 -3.05 23.88 -8.11
C ASN A 85 -2.18 23.30 -9.24
N GLY A 86 -2.53 22.15 -9.83
CA GLY A 86 -1.81 21.63 -11.02
C GLY A 86 -0.39 21.13 -10.78
N GLU A 87 0.11 21.17 -9.54
CA GLU A 87 1.33 20.49 -9.14
C GLU A 87 1.11 18.98 -9.10
N TYR A 88 2.14 18.19 -9.44
CA TYR A 88 2.12 16.73 -9.36
C TYR A 88 1.75 16.30 -7.94
N GLY A 89 0.48 15.95 -7.73
CA GLY A 89 -0.06 15.56 -6.43
C GLY A 89 0.69 14.35 -5.87
N PHE A 90 0.80 14.31 -4.54
CA PHE A 90 1.26 13.14 -3.82
C PHE A 90 0.50 11.91 -4.32
N TYR A 91 1.22 10.85 -4.70
CA TYR A 91 0.57 9.57 -4.98
C TYR A 91 -0.01 9.07 -3.67
N ASP A 92 -1.34 8.97 -3.63
CA ASP A 92 -2.00 8.28 -2.55
C ASP A 92 -2.05 6.78 -2.89
N PHE A 93 -2.09 5.94 -1.87
CA PHE A 93 -2.12 4.50 -2.05
C PHE A 93 -3.22 3.90 -1.22
N ILE A 94 -4.06 3.10 -1.86
CA ILE A 94 -5.00 2.25 -1.15
C ILE A 94 -4.29 0.92 -0.92
N VAL A 95 -4.28 0.47 0.33
CA VAL A 95 -3.65 -0.80 0.73
C VAL A 95 -4.75 -1.80 1.08
N TYR A 96 -4.67 -2.99 0.50
CA TYR A 96 -5.63 -4.05 0.69
C TYR A 96 -5.00 -5.21 1.45
N GLU A 97 -5.73 -5.75 2.41
CA GLU A 97 -5.29 -6.90 3.20
C GLU A 97 -5.42 -8.23 2.44
N LYS A 98 -6.39 -8.26 1.52
CA LYS A 98 -6.57 -9.32 0.52
C LYS A 98 -6.33 -8.73 -0.86
N PRO A 99 -5.70 -9.48 -1.76
CA PRO A 99 -5.41 -8.96 -3.08
C PRO A 99 -6.71 -8.73 -3.83
N LEU A 100 -6.88 -7.55 -4.40
CA LEU A 100 -7.91 -7.34 -5.41
C LEU A 100 -7.59 -8.21 -6.62
N LEU A 101 -8.63 -8.83 -7.19
CA LEU A 101 -8.52 -9.42 -8.52
C LEU A 101 -8.25 -8.27 -9.48
N ILE A 102 -6.97 -8.08 -9.85
CA ILE A 102 -6.59 -7.12 -10.87
C ILE A 102 -7.17 -7.63 -12.18
N ASN A 103 -8.37 -7.18 -12.51
CA ASN A 103 -8.88 -7.28 -13.85
C ASN A 103 -8.06 -6.26 -14.65
N ILE A 104 -7.07 -6.72 -15.43
CA ILE A 104 -6.13 -5.89 -16.20
C ILE A 104 -6.86 -4.93 -17.18
N ARG A 105 -8.19 -4.99 -17.26
CA ARG A 105 -9.04 -4.08 -18.01
C ARG A 105 -9.67 -3.00 -17.12
N LYS A 106 -8.93 -1.91 -16.91
CA LYS A 106 -9.46 -0.53 -16.99
C LYS A 106 -8.26 0.40 -17.19
N ASN A 107 -7.89 0.58 -18.46
CA ASN A 107 -8.20 1.76 -19.25
C ASN A 107 -7.61 3.03 -18.64
N ARG A 108 -6.72 3.63 -19.43
CA ARG A 108 -6.46 5.08 -19.43
C ARG A 108 -7.79 5.82 -19.32
N LEU A 109 -8.23 6.18 -18.11
CA LEU A 109 -9.16 7.27 -17.96
C LEU A 109 -8.31 8.53 -17.97
N SER A 110 -8.02 8.99 -19.19
CA SER A 110 -7.70 10.40 -19.38
C SER A 110 -8.90 11.21 -18.87
N PRO A 111 -8.69 12.34 -18.17
CA PRO A 111 -9.80 13.16 -17.67
C PRO A 111 -10.62 13.88 -18.76
N HIS A 112 -10.51 13.52 -20.04
CA HIS A 112 -10.83 14.41 -21.16
C HIS A 112 -12.06 14.05 -21.99
N SER A 113 -13.02 13.30 -21.46
CA SER A 113 -14.22 12.95 -22.24
C SER A 113 -15.51 12.92 -21.42
N ARG A 114 -15.82 14.04 -20.76
CA ARG A 114 -17.19 14.35 -20.28
C ARG A 114 -17.63 15.80 -20.47
N PHE A 115 -17.16 16.46 -21.52
CA PHE A 115 -17.86 17.64 -22.06
C PHE A 115 -17.94 17.46 -23.58
N GLY A 116 -18.83 16.55 -23.97
CA GLY A 116 -19.40 16.56 -25.31
C GLY A 116 -20.44 17.67 -25.37
N HIS A 117 -20.40 18.42 -26.46
CA HIS A 117 -21.33 19.43 -26.89
C HIS A 117 -22.80 19.09 -26.60
N ALA A 118 -23.54 20.09 -26.12
CA ALA A 118 -24.94 20.27 -26.46
C ALA A 118 -25.13 21.77 -26.73
N ASP A 119 -25.76 22.04 -27.87
CA ASP A 119 -26.07 23.34 -28.46
C ASP A 119 -26.94 24.25 -27.58
#